data_AF-A0A6I6GCB7-F1
#
_entry.id   AF-A0A6I6GCB7-F1
#
_cell.length_a   1.000
_cell.length_b   1.000
_cell.length_c   1.000
_cell.angle_alpha   90.00
_cell.angle_beta   90.00
_cell.angle_gamma   90.00
#
_symmetry.space_group_name_H-M   'P 1'
#
loop_
_entity.id
_entity.type
_entity.pdbx_description
1 polymer ?
#
loop_
_entity_poly.entity_id
_entity_poly.type
_entity_poly.pdbx_seq_one_letter_code
_entity_poly.pdbx_strand_id
1 'polypeptide(L)'
;MAELTISSEEIRSAIANYTSTVSTDATKEEVGVVVDTGDGIAHISGLPSAMANELLEFPGGILGVALNLEDREIGAVILGNFDEIAQGQEVRRTGDVLSVPVGDGFLGRVVNPLGKPIDGRGEIESAGTRALELQAPSVLERQPVEEPMQTGIKAIDAMTPIGRGQRQLIIGDRKTGKTAVCIDAILNQKANWESGDKTKQLRCIYVAIGQKGSTIAGVKATLEEHGAMEYTTIVAAPASDSAGFKWLAPFTGSAIGQHWMYEGAHVLVVFDDLSKQADAYRAISLLLRRPPGREAYPGDVFYLHSRLLERCAKLSDDMGGGSLTGLPIIETKANDVSAFIPTNVISITDGQVFLESDLFNRGVRPAVNVGISVSRVGGAAQTKGMKKVSGSLRLDLAAYRDLESFATFASDLDAASKAQLERGQRLVEILKQDQNSPVAVEDQIVSIYLAGEGFYDTVPVEDVRRFEGELLESLRHSAADVYSQIDGGAALSDESKATLEAKTNEFKEGFVASDGSRVVNEPEAEALSEDEIDRETLTVTKKKKA
;
A
#
# COMPACT_ATOMS: atom_id res chain seq x y z
N MET A 1 -1.18 -31.68 -7.08
CA MET A 1 -0.39 -32.16 -5.93
C MET A 1 0.77 -32.97 -6.50
N ALA A 2 1.95 -32.37 -6.63
CA ALA A 2 3.15 -33.15 -6.89
C ALA A 2 3.49 -33.87 -5.57
N GLU A 3 3.57 -35.20 -5.60
CA GLU A 3 4.08 -35.97 -4.47
C GLU A 3 5.51 -35.49 -4.18
N LEU A 4 5.72 -34.89 -3.01
CA LEU A 4 7.05 -34.62 -2.48
C LEU A 4 7.69 -35.97 -2.11
N THR A 5 8.26 -36.66 -3.09
CA THR A 5 9.05 -37.86 -2.87
C THR A 5 10.42 -37.47 -2.33
N ILE A 6 10.66 -37.71 -1.05
CA ILE A 6 11.97 -37.51 -0.41
C ILE A 6 12.96 -38.51 -1.02
N SER A 7 13.98 -38.04 -1.74
CA SER A 7 15.06 -38.87 -2.27
C SER A 7 16.26 -38.91 -1.33
N SER A 8 16.58 -40.09 -0.81
CA SER A 8 17.78 -40.28 0.03
C SER A 8 19.08 -39.99 -0.72
N GLU A 9 19.08 -40.14 -2.04
CA GLU A 9 20.27 -39.95 -2.88
C GLU A 9 20.59 -38.45 -3.07
N GLU A 10 19.57 -37.60 -3.19
CA GLU A 10 19.74 -36.14 -3.25
C GLU A 10 20.30 -35.60 -1.93
N ILE A 11 19.74 -36.02 -0.78
CA ILE A 11 20.23 -35.60 0.54
C ILE A 11 21.69 -36.04 0.73
N ARG A 12 22.00 -37.29 0.39
CA ARG A 12 23.37 -37.81 0.50
C ARG A 12 24.34 -37.06 -0.39
N SER A 13 23.93 -36.74 -1.62
CA SER A 13 24.75 -35.99 -2.57
C SER A 13 24.98 -34.54 -2.11
N ALA A 14 23.95 -33.88 -1.57
CA ALA A 14 24.07 -32.54 -1.00
C ALA A 14 25.04 -32.49 0.19
N ILE A 15 24.94 -33.45 1.12
CA ILE A 15 25.87 -33.56 2.25
C ILE A 15 27.29 -33.86 1.76
N ALA A 16 27.45 -34.80 0.81
CA ALA A 16 28.76 -35.13 0.25
C ALA A 16 29.42 -33.91 -0.42
N ASN A 17 28.65 -33.14 -1.19
CA ASN A 17 29.11 -31.90 -1.81
C ASN A 17 29.50 -30.85 -0.76
N TYR A 18 28.68 -30.65 0.28
CA TYR A 18 29.03 -29.72 1.34
C TYR A 18 30.34 -30.13 2.03
N THR A 19 30.49 -31.40 2.41
CA THR A 19 31.71 -31.89 3.07
C THR A 19 32.95 -31.82 2.20
N SER A 20 32.82 -31.89 0.87
CA SER A 20 33.95 -31.79 -0.06
C SER A 20 34.37 -30.34 -0.34
N THR A 21 33.49 -29.37 -0.11
CA THR A 21 33.77 -27.94 -0.30
C THR A 21 34.24 -27.22 0.97
N VAL A 22 34.13 -27.84 2.15
CA VAL A 22 34.70 -27.27 3.40
C VAL A 22 36.21 -27.17 3.26
N SER A 23 36.75 -25.95 3.18
CA SER A 23 38.16 -25.65 3.36
C SER A 23 38.44 -25.32 4.84
N THR A 24 39.54 -25.83 5.38
CA THR A 24 40.03 -25.45 6.71
C THR A 24 41.12 -24.41 6.55
N ASP A 25 40.73 -23.16 6.30
CA ASP A 25 41.66 -22.04 6.27
C ASP A 25 41.77 -21.43 7.68
N ALA A 26 42.98 -21.40 8.24
CA ALA A 26 43.23 -20.77 9.53
C ALA A 26 43.42 -19.26 9.33
N THR A 27 42.33 -18.50 9.46
CA THR A 27 42.33 -17.04 9.43
C THR A 27 42.63 -16.47 10.81
N LYS A 28 43.38 -15.36 10.86
CA LYS A 28 43.53 -14.58 12.10
C LYS A 28 42.31 -13.70 12.25
N GLU A 29 41.49 -13.97 13.26
CA GLU A 29 40.31 -13.16 13.59
C GLU A 29 40.61 -12.26 14.79
N GLU A 30 40.09 -11.03 14.76
CA GLU A 30 40.08 -10.17 15.95
C GLU A 30 38.93 -10.61 16.86
N VAL A 31 39.23 -10.71 18.16
CA VAL A 31 38.27 -11.12 19.19
C VAL A 31 38.13 -9.99 20.21
N GLY A 32 36.88 -9.64 20.51
CA GLY A 32 36.49 -8.78 21.61
C GLY A 32 35.80 -9.58 22.71
N VAL A 33 35.47 -8.90 23.80
CA VAL A 33 34.79 -9.50 24.95
C VAL A 33 33.64 -8.59 25.38
N VAL A 34 32.47 -9.19 25.64
CA VAL A 34 31.32 -8.48 26.20
C VAL A 34 31.67 -7.98 27.61
N VAL A 35 31.74 -6.66 27.78
CA VAL A 35 31.98 -5.98 29.07
C VAL A 35 30.69 -5.93 29.88
N ASP A 36 29.58 -5.57 29.24
CA ASP A 36 28.25 -5.65 29.81
C ASP A 36 27.20 -5.85 28.72
N THR A 37 26.01 -6.28 29.12
CA THR A 37 24.86 -6.40 28.24
C THR A 37 23.56 -6.17 29.02
N GLY A 38 22.57 -5.57 28.35
CA GLY A 38 21.25 -5.32 28.92
C GLY A 38 20.29 -4.78 27.87
N ASP A 39 19.02 -5.20 27.96
CA ASP A 39 17.91 -4.71 27.14
C ASP A 39 18.18 -4.72 25.61
N GLY A 40 18.99 -5.69 25.14
CA GLY A 40 19.34 -5.84 23.73
C GLY A 40 20.54 -5.01 23.24
N ILE A 41 21.29 -4.37 24.14
CA ILE A 41 22.59 -3.73 23.88
C ILE A 41 23.71 -4.56 24.51
N ALA A 42 24.88 -4.59 23.87
CA ALA A 42 26.12 -5.10 24.46
C ALA A 42 27.24 -4.07 24.28
N HIS A 43 28.00 -3.82 25.35
CA HIS A 43 29.25 -3.07 25.29
C HIS A 43 30.41 -4.07 25.17
N ILE A 44 31.24 -3.89 24.15
CA ILE A 44 32.30 -4.83 23.79
C ILE A 44 33.65 -4.12 23.88
N SER A 45 34.59 -4.72 24.62
CA SER A 45 35.99 -4.27 24.65
C SER A 45 36.79 -5.06 23.62
N GLY A 46 37.76 -4.40 22.98
CA GLY A 46 38.58 -4.99 21.93
C GLY A 46 38.11 -4.60 20.53
N LEU A 47 38.36 -5.46 19.53
CA LEU A 47 38.02 -5.22 18.12
C LEU A 47 38.49 -3.83 17.59
N PRO A 48 39.78 -3.48 17.72
CA PRO A 48 40.28 -2.15 17.38
C PRO A 48 40.09 -1.78 15.90
N SER A 49 39.89 -2.77 15.03
CA SER A 49 39.70 -2.57 13.61
C SER A 49 38.23 -2.64 13.18
N ALA A 50 37.28 -2.70 14.12
CA ALA A 50 35.84 -2.72 13.83
C ALA A 50 35.40 -1.43 13.11
N MET A 51 34.55 -1.60 12.12
CA MET A 51 33.95 -0.51 11.35
C MET A 51 32.59 -0.11 11.93
N ALA A 52 32.21 1.14 11.72
CA ALA A 52 30.85 1.57 12.03
C ALA A 52 29.86 0.79 11.15
N ASN A 53 28.76 0.33 11.75
CA ASN A 53 27.76 -0.53 11.13
C ASN A 53 28.28 -1.93 10.69
N GLU A 54 29.41 -2.38 11.21
CA GLU A 54 29.88 -3.76 11.00
C GLU A 54 28.99 -4.75 11.75
N LEU A 55 28.79 -5.92 11.14
CA LEU A 55 28.19 -7.05 11.82
C LEU A 55 29.20 -7.70 12.77
N LEU A 56 28.77 -7.91 14.00
CA LEU A 56 29.50 -8.62 15.03
C LEU A 56 28.82 -9.95 15.30
N GLU A 57 29.60 -11.01 15.43
CA GLU A 57 29.13 -12.35 15.72
C GLU A 57 29.39 -12.69 17.19
N PHE A 58 28.31 -12.94 17.91
CA PHE A 58 28.31 -13.42 19.29
C PHE A 58 28.22 -14.96 19.29
N PRO A 59 28.51 -15.61 20.43
CA PRO A 59 28.37 -17.05 20.55
C PRO A 59 26.93 -17.50 20.24
N GLY A 60 26.79 -18.68 19.65
CA GLY A 60 25.48 -19.19 19.22
C GLY A 60 25.01 -18.62 17.86
N GLY A 61 25.85 -17.87 17.15
CA GLY A 61 25.53 -17.32 15.83
C GLY A 61 24.56 -16.14 15.88
N ILE A 62 24.42 -15.51 17.05
CA ILE A 62 23.67 -14.26 17.22
C ILE A 62 24.49 -13.14 16.62
N LEU A 63 23.85 -12.30 15.80
CA LEU A 63 24.50 -11.14 15.21
C LEU A 63 24.19 -9.89 16.02
N GLY A 64 25.08 -8.90 15.95
CA GLY A 64 24.82 -7.55 16.41
C GLY A 64 25.43 -6.52 15.46
N VAL A 65 25.02 -5.25 15.61
CA VAL A 65 25.53 -4.14 14.78
C VAL A 65 26.35 -3.21 15.64
N ALA A 66 27.61 -3.00 15.27
CA ALA A 66 28.49 -2.02 15.92
C ALA A 66 28.00 -0.59 15.59
N LEU A 67 27.33 0.07 16.54
CA LEU A 67 26.64 1.34 16.30
C LEU A 67 27.39 2.54 16.89
N ASN A 68 27.97 2.39 18.08
CA ASN A 68 28.85 3.37 18.71
C ASN A 68 30.26 2.79 18.79
N LEU A 69 31.26 3.54 18.32
CA LEU A 69 32.67 3.22 18.52
C LEU A 69 33.25 4.28 19.46
N GLU A 70 33.48 3.90 20.72
CA GLU A 70 34.10 4.74 21.73
C GLU A 70 35.59 4.39 21.88
N ASP A 71 36.35 5.21 22.62
CA ASP A 71 37.81 5.05 22.76
C ASP A 71 38.24 3.68 23.31
N ARG A 72 37.36 3.02 24.07
CA ARG A 72 37.67 1.75 24.78
C ARG A 72 36.64 0.65 24.56
N GLU A 73 35.45 1.00 24.08
CA GLU A 73 34.31 0.08 24.01
C GLU A 73 33.49 0.35 22.75
N ILE A 74 32.82 -0.69 22.28
CA ILE A 74 31.91 -0.65 21.14
C ILE A 74 30.51 -0.94 21.66
N GLY A 75 29.58 -0.01 21.44
CA GLY A 75 28.16 -0.21 21.71
C GLY A 75 27.50 -0.92 20.53
N ALA A 76 27.11 -2.18 20.73
CA ALA A 76 26.48 -3.01 19.71
C ALA A 76 25.01 -3.30 20.01
N VAL A 77 24.18 -3.23 18.99
CA VAL A 77 22.74 -3.60 19.07
C VAL A 77 22.59 -5.06 18.70
N ILE A 78 22.00 -5.87 19.59
CA ILE A 78 21.83 -7.31 19.38
C ILE A 78 20.64 -7.57 18.44
N LEU A 79 20.89 -8.35 17.39
CA LEU A 79 19.96 -8.74 16.35
C LEU A 79 19.48 -10.19 16.53
N GLY A 80 18.81 -10.45 17.65
CA GLY A 80 18.31 -11.79 17.98
C GLY A 80 17.86 -11.89 19.44
N ASN A 81 17.90 -13.11 19.97
CA ASN A 81 17.60 -13.39 21.37
C ASN A 81 18.75 -12.89 22.27
N PHE A 82 18.58 -11.76 22.93
CA PHE A 82 19.62 -11.18 23.77
C PHE A 82 19.77 -11.88 25.14
N ASP A 83 18.81 -12.72 25.55
CA ASP A 83 18.86 -13.44 26.83
C ASP A 83 20.01 -14.47 26.91
N GLU A 84 20.55 -14.87 25.76
CA GLU A 84 21.67 -15.82 25.65
C GLU A 84 23.05 -15.14 25.79
N ILE A 85 23.08 -13.81 25.74
CA ILE A 85 24.33 -13.04 25.80
C ILE A 85 24.67 -12.75 27.26
N ALA A 86 25.93 -12.97 27.62
CA ALA A 86 26.45 -12.77 28.96
C ALA A 86 27.79 -12.05 28.95
N GLN A 87 28.07 -11.34 30.04
CA GLN A 87 29.38 -10.73 30.27
C GLN A 87 30.50 -11.78 30.19
N GLY A 88 31.62 -11.39 29.58
CA GLY A 88 32.80 -12.23 29.41
C GLY A 88 32.77 -13.13 28.18
N GLN A 89 31.66 -13.18 27.44
CA GLN A 89 31.58 -13.91 26.17
C GLN A 89 32.46 -13.26 25.10
N GLU A 90 33.06 -14.10 24.25
CA GLU A 90 33.85 -13.66 23.10
C GLU A 90 32.94 -13.17 21.98
N VAL A 91 33.33 -12.08 21.34
CA VAL A 91 32.65 -11.52 20.17
C VAL A 91 33.63 -11.38 19.04
N ARG A 92 33.22 -11.76 17.83
CA ARG A 92 34.06 -11.69 16.64
C ARG A 92 33.51 -10.65 15.68
N ARG A 93 34.40 -10.07 14.90
CA ARG A 93 34.02 -9.22 13.78
C ARG A 93 33.83 -10.07 12.52
N THR A 94 32.84 -9.76 11.69
CA THR A 94 32.65 -10.50 10.43
C THR A 94 33.46 -9.92 9.26
N GLY A 95 33.89 -8.65 9.36
CA GLY A 95 34.48 -7.90 8.23
C GLY A 95 33.43 -7.34 7.27
N ASP A 96 32.16 -7.70 7.45
CA ASP A 96 31.06 -7.28 6.59
C ASP A 96 30.26 -6.15 7.22
N VAL A 97 30.07 -5.09 6.44
CA VAL A 97 29.08 -4.07 6.78
C VAL A 97 27.69 -4.69 6.70
N LEU A 98 26.79 -4.23 7.56
CA LEU A 98 25.39 -4.60 7.62
C LEU A 98 24.76 -4.80 6.22
N SER A 99 24.50 -6.06 5.87
CA SER A 99 24.05 -6.50 4.55
C SER A 99 23.03 -7.63 4.65
N VAL A 100 22.29 -7.87 3.57
CA VAL A 100 21.29 -8.93 3.48
C VAL A 100 21.40 -9.70 2.16
N PRO A 101 21.15 -11.01 2.13
CA PRO A 101 20.92 -11.74 0.88
C PRO A 101 19.75 -11.14 0.08
N VAL A 102 19.88 -11.15 -1.25
CA VAL A 102 18.88 -10.62 -2.19
C VAL A 102 18.75 -11.54 -3.40
N GLY A 103 17.59 -11.51 -4.07
CA GLY A 103 17.34 -12.28 -5.29
C GLY A 103 15.87 -12.61 -5.48
N ASP A 104 15.56 -13.21 -6.63
CA ASP A 104 14.19 -13.63 -6.97
C ASP A 104 13.68 -14.79 -6.10
N GLY A 105 14.58 -15.55 -5.45
CA GLY A 105 14.21 -16.60 -4.48
C GLY A 105 13.44 -16.11 -3.26
N PHE A 106 13.39 -14.79 -3.02
CA PHE A 106 12.60 -14.17 -1.94
C PHE A 106 11.11 -14.04 -2.28
N LEU A 107 10.73 -14.10 -3.56
CA LEU A 107 9.32 -14.03 -3.96
C LEU A 107 8.53 -15.18 -3.33
N GLY A 108 7.42 -14.86 -2.67
CA GLY A 108 6.58 -15.83 -1.96
C GLY A 108 7.14 -16.32 -0.62
N ARG A 109 8.21 -15.70 -0.11
CA ARG A 109 8.85 -16.06 1.17
C ARG A 109 8.50 -15.08 2.28
N VAL A 110 8.56 -15.58 3.50
CA VAL A 110 8.56 -14.75 4.72
C VAL A 110 9.94 -14.83 5.36
N VAL A 111 10.59 -13.68 5.53
CA VAL A 111 11.96 -13.58 6.03
C VAL A 111 12.04 -12.65 7.23
N ASN A 112 13.01 -12.90 8.10
CA ASN A 112 13.38 -11.96 9.15
C ASN A 112 14.22 -10.79 8.57
N PRO A 113 14.58 -9.78 9.38
CA PRO A 113 15.37 -8.64 8.90
C PRO A 113 16.80 -8.98 8.47
N LEU A 114 17.31 -10.17 8.78
CA LEU A 114 18.61 -10.67 8.30
C LEU A 114 18.48 -11.48 7.00
N GLY A 115 17.27 -11.54 6.40
CA GLY A 115 17.01 -12.30 5.18
C GLY A 115 16.93 -13.81 5.39
N LYS A 116 16.88 -14.30 6.64
CA LYS A 116 16.70 -15.72 6.93
C LYS A 116 15.22 -16.08 6.84
N PRO A 117 14.85 -17.22 6.21
CA PRO A 117 13.46 -17.64 6.10
C PRO A 117 12.88 -18.03 7.46
N ILE A 118 11.65 -17.57 7.73
CA ILE A 118 10.88 -17.92 8.94
C ILE A 118 9.54 -18.59 8.60
N ASP A 119 9.32 -18.91 7.32
CA ASP A 119 8.11 -19.58 6.81
C ASP A 119 8.18 -21.11 6.86
N GLY A 120 9.32 -21.69 7.25
CA GLY A 120 9.53 -23.13 7.31
C GLY A 120 9.67 -23.82 5.94
N ARG A 121 9.82 -23.05 4.84
CA ARG A 121 9.91 -23.59 3.46
C ARG A 121 11.34 -23.92 3.01
N GLY A 122 12.27 -24.09 3.95
CA GLY A 122 13.69 -24.33 3.67
C GLY A 122 14.48 -23.05 3.38
N GLU A 123 15.73 -23.20 2.96
CA GLU A 123 16.62 -22.08 2.64
C GLU A 123 16.14 -21.28 1.42
N ILE A 124 16.72 -20.09 1.22
CA ILE A 124 16.45 -19.23 0.06
C ILE A 124 17.70 -19.21 -0.81
N GLU A 125 17.54 -19.54 -2.09
CA GLU A 125 18.59 -19.33 -3.07
C GLU A 125 18.79 -17.82 -3.29
N SER A 126 19.96 -17.33 -2.88
CA SER A 126 20.33 -15.92 -2.99
C SER A 126 21.15 -15.67 -4.26
N ALA A 127 20.88 -14.57 -4.96
CA ALA A 127 21.67 -14.12 -6.11
C ALA A 127 22.95 -13.37 -5.67
N GLY A 128 22.97 -12.87 -4.44
CA GLY A 128 24.11 -12.17 -3.86
C GLY A 128 23.75 -11.53 -2.53
N THR A 129 24.59 -10.60 -2.05
CA THR A 129 24.31 -9.79 -0.86
C THR A 129 24.29 -8.31 -1.23
N ARG A 130 23.46 -7.54 -0.53
CA ARG A 130 23.38 -6.08 -0.69
C ARG A 130 23.50 -5.41 0.66
N ALA A 131 24.38 -4.42 0.76
CA ALA A 131 24.50 -3.60 1.96
C ALA A 131 23.21 -2.80 2.21
N LEU A 132 22.79 -2.73 3.49
CA LEU A 132 21.53 -2.12 3.89
C LEU A 132 21.59 -0.60 3.95
N GLU A 133 22.78 0.01 3.92
CA GLU A 133 22.97 1.46 3.97
C GLU A 133 23.67 2.04 2.74
N LEU A 134 23.39 1.48 1.55
CA LEU A 134 23.82 2.10 0.30
C LEU A 134 23.11 3.44 0.06
N GLN A 135 23.82 4.34 -0.62
CA GLN A 135 23.31 5.66 -0.99
C GLN A 135 22.07 5.51 -1.90
N ALA A 136 21.10 6.40 -1.72
CA ALA A 136 19.96 6.54 -2.63
C ALA A 136 20.41 7.07 -4.02
N PRO A 137 19.67 6.77 -5.10
CA PRO A 137 19.98 7.34 -6.41
C PRO A 137 19.96 8.88 -6.34
N SER A 138 20.99 9.48 -6.91
CA SER A 138 21.16 10.93 -7.04
C SER A 138 20.15 11.54 -8.00
N VAL A 139 20.08 12.86 -8.06
CA VAL A 139 19.13 13.59 -8.93
C VAL A 139 19.31 13.23 -10.41
N LEU A 140 20.55 12.99 -10.87
CA LEU A 140 20.85 12.65 -12.27
C LEU A 140 20.50 11.19 -12.63
N GLU A 141 20.40 10.31 -11.63
CA GLU A 141 20.08 8.90 -11.81
C GLU A 141 18.57 8.64 -11.78
N ARG A 142 17.76 9.68 -11.55
CA ARG A 142 16.29 9.60 -11.48
C ARG A 142 15.65 10.12 -12.76
N GLN A 143 14.43 9.68 -13.02
CA GLN A 143 13.53 10.30 -14.00
C GLN A 143 12.21 10.73 -13.36
N PRO A 144 11.45 11.63 -13.99
CA PRO A 144 10.10 12.00 -13.53
C PRO A 144 9.17 10.79 -13.43
N VAL A 145 8.23 10.86 -12.49
CA VAL A 145 7.20 9.82 -12.30
C VAL A 145 6.02 10.11 -13.22
N GLU A 146 5.92 9.37 -14.32
CA GLU A 146 4.87 9.54 -15.35
C GLU A 146 4.03 8.28 -15.59
N GLU A 147 4.37 7.18 -14.91
CA GLU A 147 3.68 5.89 -15.02
C GLU A 147 2.83 5.63 -13.77
N PRO A 148 1.55 5.27 -13.91
CA PRO A 148 0.69 4.97 -12.77
C PRO A 148 1.06 3.65 -12.08
N MET A 149 0.91 3.62 -10.76
CA MET A 149 0.84 2.42 -9.93
C MET A 149 -0.60 2.31 -9.43
N GLN A 150 -1.40 1.50 -10.14
CA GLN A 150 -2.84 1.38 -9.87
C GLN A 150 -3.06 0.67 -8.53
N THR A 151 -3.76 1.32 -7.61
CA THR A 151 -4.11 0.71 -6.31
C THR A 151 -5.35 -0.17 -6.40
N GLY A 152 -6.19 0.03 -7.43
CA GLY A 152 -7.49 -0.63 -7.53
C GLY A 152 -8.52 -0.01 -6.60
N ILE A 153 -8.23 1.16 -6.02
CA ILE A 153 -9.10 1.85 -5.07
C ILE A 153 -9.55 3.16 -5.72
N LYS A 154 -10.85 3.24 -6.04
CA LYS A 154 -11.46 4.41 -6.70
C LYS A 154 -11.07 5.73 -6.03
N ALA A 155 -11.18 5.77 -4.70
CA ALA A 155 -10.89 6.99 -3.93
C ALA A 155 -9.42 7.44 -4.02
N ILE A 156 -8.48 6.53 -4.23
CA ILE A 156 -7.06 6.85 -4.31
C ILE A 156 -6.65 7.13 -5.75
N ASP A 157 -6.96 6.22 -6.68
CA ASP A 157 -6.55 6.34 -8.08
C ASP A 157 -7.15 7.58 -8.77
N ALA A 158 -8.35 8.02 -8.34
CA ALA A 158 -9.01 9.20 -8.87
C ALA A 158 -8.56 10.53 -8.23
N MET A 159 -8.34 10.57 -6.91
CA MET A 159 -8.13 11.81 -6.16
C MET A 159 -6.68 12.02 -5.71
N THR A 160 -5.99 10.95 -5.35
CA THR A 160 -4.60 10.96 -4.84
C THR A 160 -3.78 9.87 -5.54
N PRO A 161 -3.61 9.99 -6.87
CA PRO A 161 -2.96 8.96 -7.67
C PRO A 161 -1.53 8.72 -7.22
N ILE A 162 -1.08 7.47 -7.36
CA ILE A 162 0.25 7.00 -6.98
C ILE A 162 0.97 6.54 -8.24
N GLY A 163 2.17 7.07 -8.48
CA GLY A 163 2.99 6.69 -9.62
C GLY A 163 4.12 5.74 -9.25
N ARG A 164 4.67 5.07 -10.26
CA ARG A 164 5.80 4.14 -10.11
C ARG A 164 7.07 4.90 -9.72
N GLY A 165 7.59 4.63 -8.52
CA GLY A 165 8.72 5.37 -7.94
C GLY A 165 8.31 6.52 -7.02
N GLN A 166 7.01 6.75 -6.82
CA GLN A 166 6.50 7.75 -5.87
C GLN A 166 6.55 7.22 -4.43
N ARG A 167 6.60 8.14 -3.46
CA ARG A 167 6.43 7.86 -2.04
C ARG A 167 5.10 8.43 -1.56
N GLN A 168 4.13 7.58 -1.26
CA GLN A 168 2.80 8.01 -0.81
C GLN A 168 2.54 7.53 0.62
N LEU A 169 2.49 8.46 1.57
CA LEU A 169 2.23 8.16 2.98
C LEU A 169 0.78 7.71 3.18
N ILE A 170 0.56 6.59 3.87
CA ILE A 170 -0.76 6.16 4.36
C ILE A 170 -0.82 6.44 5.86
N ILE A 171 -1.58 7.47 6.25
CA ILE A 171 -1.57 8.00 7.61
C ILE A 171 -2.97 8.03 8.21
N GLY A 172 -3.09 7.66 9.48
CA GLY A 172 -4.38 7.70 10.19
C GLY A 172 -4.33 6.96 11.53
N ASP A 173 -5.41 7.06 12.29
CA ASP A 173 -5.49 6.44 13.63
C ASP A 173 -5.58 4.91 13.53
N ARG A 174 -5.58 4.24 14.68
CA ARG A 174 -5.77 2.80 14.79
C ARG A 174 -7.08 2.36 14.13
N LYS A 175 -7.01 1.24 13.40
CA LYS A 175 -8.18 0.58 12.79
C LYS A 175 -8.96 1.43 11.77
N THR A 176 -8.32 2.37 11.09
CA THR A 176 -8.94 3.16 10.00
C THR A 176 -8.82 2.55 8.61
N GLY A 177 -8.23 1.35 8.47
CA GLY A 177 -8.08 0.65 7.19
C GLY A 177 -6.72 0.83 6.49
N LYS A 178 -5.70 1.37 7.17
CA LYS A 178 -4.35 1.61 6.59
C LYS A 178 -3.75 0.36 5.93
N THR A 179 -3.67 -0.75 6.67
CA THR A 179 -3.16 -2.02 6.15
C THR A 179 -4.02 -2.54 5.00
N ALA A 180 -5.35 -2.44 5.11
CA ALA A 180 -6.28 -2.90 4.07
C ALA A 180 -6.02 -2.20 2.73
N VAL A 181 -5.86 -0.87 2.73
CA VAL A 181 -5.50 -0.08 1.54
C VAL A 181 -4.22 -0.57 0.88
N CYS A 182 -3.18 -0.85 1.68
CA CYS A 182 -1.91 -1.34 1.14
C CYS A 182 -1.98 -2.79 0.63
N ILE A 183 -2.77 -3.65 1.28
CA ILE A 183 -2.98 -5.02 0.80
C ILE A 183 -3.77 -5.02 -0.51
N ASP A 184 -4.84 -4.23 -0.61
CA ASP A 184 -5.61 -4.09 -1.86
C ASP A 184 -4.74 -3.61 -3.01
N ALA A 185 -3.83 -2.65 -2.75
CA ALA A 185 -2.85 -2.21 -3.74
C ALA A 185 -1.90 -3.33 -4.20
N ILE A 186 -1.50 -4.25 -3.31
CA ILE A 186 -0.72 -5.44 -3.67
C ILE A 186 -1.57 -6.43 -4.49
N LEU A 187 -2.81 -6.68 -4.07
CA LEU A 187 -3.74 -7.59 -4.76
C LEU A 187 -4.03 -7.13 -6.18
N ASN A 188 -4.18 -5.82 -6.39
CA ASN A 188 -4.45 -5.24 -7.72
C ASN A 188 -3.33 -5.48 -8.73
N GLN A 189 -2.11 -5.82 -8.30
CA GLN A 189 -1.00 -6.10 -9.22
C GLN A 189 -1.06 -7.48 -9.88
N LYS A 190 -1.98 -8.36 -9.46
CA LYS A 190 -2.07 -9.73 -9.98
C LYS A 190 -2.25 -9.79 -11.49
N ALA A 191 -3.16 -8.99 -12.05
CA ALA A 191 -3.39 -8.96 -13.49
C ALA A 191 -2.13 -8.52 -14.26
N ASN A 192 -1.39 -7.55 -13.71
CA ASN A 192 -0.10 -7.14 -14.27
C ASN A 192 0.94 -8.27 -14.17
N TRP A 193 0.97 -9.01 -13.07
CA TRP A 193 1.83 -10.18 -12.88
C TRP A 193 1.57 -11.28 -13.91
N GLU A 194 0.31 -11.72 -14.01
CA GLU A 194 -0.15 -12.81 -14.89
C GLU A 194 0.03 -12.49 -16.38
N SER A 195 0.08 -11.20 -16.76
CA SER A 195 0.33 -10.78 -18.14
C SER A 195 1.68 -11.24 -18.70
N GLY A 196 2.67 -11.50 -17.85
CA GLY A 196 4.05 -11.84 -18.25
C GLY A 196 4.86 -10.67 -18.82
N ASP A 197 4.26 -9.49 -18.99
CA ASP A 197 4.92 -8.30 -19.52
C ASP A 197 5.73 -7.62 -18.41
N LYS A 198 7.07 -7.75 -18.47
CA LYS A 198 7.99 -7.16 -17.49
C LYS A 198 7.82 -5.65 -17.30
N THR A 199 7.32 -4.94 -18.30
CA THR A 199 7.06 -3.50 -18.20
C THR A 199 5.82 -3.18 -17.37
N LYS A 200 4.86 -4.11 -17.29
CA LYS A 200 3.65 -3.98 -16.46
C LYS A 200 3.83 -4.62 -15.09
N GLN A 201 4.53 -5.74 -15.03
CA GLN A 201 4.74 -6.52 -13.80
C GLN A 201 5.29 -5.67 -12.67
N LEU A 202 4.77 -5.93 -11.47
CA LEU A 202 5.16 -5.20 -10.28
C LEU A 202 5.38 -6.18 -9.12
N ARG A 203 6.62 -6.22 -8.61
CA ARG A 203 7.00 -7.07 -7.47
C ARG A 203 6.64 -6.35 -6.18
N CYS A 204 6.15 -7.08 -5.19
CA CYS A 204 5.64 -6.47 -3.96
C CYS A 204 6.47 -6.91 -2.74
N ILE A 205 6.63 -6.00 -1.79
CA ILE A 205 7.29 -6.25 -0.51
C ILE A 205 6.43 -5.66 0.61
N TYR A 206 6.01 -6.51 1.54
CA TYR A 206 5.29 -6.09 2.74
C TYR A 206 6.20 -6.21 3.96
N VAL A 207 6.61 -5.07 4.52
CA VAL A 207 7.49 -5.01 5.70
C VAL A 207 6.63 -4.81 6.95
N ALA A 208 6.50 -5.86 7.76
CA ALA A 208 5.79 -5.83 9.02
C ALA A 208 6.73 -5.50 10.19
N ILE A 209 6.55 -4.33 10.79
CA ILE A 209 7.39 -3.77 11.85
C ILE A 209 6.59 -3.74 13.14
N GLY A 210 7.01 -4.52 14.14
CA GLY A 210 6.37 -4.57 15.45
C GLY A 210 4.90 -5.01 15.41
N GLN A 211 4.45 -5.68 14.34
CA GLN A 211 3.12 -6.24 14.24
C GLN A 211 3.01 -7.54 15.05
N LYS A 212 1.79 -7.93 15.44
CA LYS A 212 1.58 -9.24 16.08
C LYS A 212 1.78 -10.34 15.04
N GLY A 213 2.39 -11.46 15.43
CA GLY A 213 2.59 -12.60 14.53
C GLY A 213 1.29 -13.10 13.90
N SER A 214 0.18 -13.08 14.64
CA SER A 214 -1.15 -13.43 14.12
C SER A 214 -1.67 -12.46 13.05
N THR A 215 -1.36 -11.17 13.16
CA THR A 215 -1.69 -10.17 12.14
C THR A 215 -0.90 -10.40 10.86
N ILE A 216 0.40 -10.69 10.99
CA ILE A 216 1.28 -11.02 9.84
C ILE A 216 0.77 -12.28 9.14
N ALA A 217 0.42 -13.32 9.91
CA ALA A 217 -0.15 -14.55 9.38
C ALA A 217 -1.50 -14.31 8.66
N GLY A 218 -2.36 -13.44 9.20
CA GLY A 218 -3.61 -13.04 8.55
C GLY A 218 -3.38 -12.35 7.21
N VAL A 219 -2.44 -11.39 7.15
CA VAL A 219 -2.05 -10.74 5.90
C VAL A 219 -1.52 -11.76 4.88
N LYS A 220 -0.61 -12.64 5.31
CA LYS A 220 -0.09 -13.72 4.46
C LYS A 220 -1.22 -14.58 3.90
N ALA A 221 -2.17 -15.00 4.74
CA ALA A 221 -3.31 -15.81 4.31
C ALA A 221 -4.18 -15.10 3.27
N THR A 222 -4.48 -13.81 3.46
CA THR A 222 -5.21 -13.02 2.44
C THR A 222 -4.44 -12.95 1.12
N LEU A 223 -3.13 -12.73 1.17
CA LEU A 223 -2.28 -12.71 -0.04
C LEU A 223 -2.22 -14.09 -0.73
N GLU A 224 -2.18 -15.19 0.02
CA GLU A 224 -2.23 -16.55 -0.54
C GLU A 224 -3.59 -16.85 -1.18
N GLU A 225 -4.69 -16.52 -0.50
CA GLU A 225 -6.06 -16.72 -0.98
C GLU A 225 -6.31 -16.04 -2.33
N HIS A 226 -5.73 -14.85 -2.53
CA HIS A 226 -5.88 -14.09 -3.76
C HIS A 226 -4.76 -14.37 -4.79
N GLY A 227 -3.77 -15.22 -4.47
CA GLY A 227 -2.64 -15.54 -5.35
C GLY A 227 -1.55 -14.46 -5.45
N ALA A 228 -1.57 -13.46 -4.58
CA ALA A 228 -0.60 -12.36 -4.58
C ALA A 228 0.76 -12.75 -3.96
N MET A 229 0.84 -13.85 -3.22
CA MET A 229 2.12 -14.33 -2.69
C MET A 229 3.12 -14.72 -3.77
N GLU A 230 2.69 -15.03 -5.01
CA GLU A 230 3.61 -15.38 -6.10
C GLU A 230 4.63 -14.27 -6.41
N TYR A 231 4.24 -13.01 -6.19
CA TYR A 231 5.06 -11.83 -6.46
C TYR A 231 5.31 -10.98 -5.22
N THR A 232 4.96 -11.48 -4.02
CA THR A 232 5.09 -10.73 -2.77
C THR A 232 6.09 -11.36 -1.81
N THR A 233 7.01 -10.57 -1.29
CA THR A 233 7.88 -10.95 -0.16
C THR A 233 7.37 -10.31 1.13
N ILE A 234 7.40 -11.05 2.25
CA ILE A 234 7.10 -10.47 3.57
C ILE A 234 8.39 -10.40 4.38
N VAL A 235 8.77 -9.19 4.80
CA VAL A 235 9.85 -8.99 5.78
C VAL A 235 9.19 -8.78 7.15
N ALA A 236 9.39 -9.70 8.07
CA ALA A 236 8.69 -9.72 9.35
C ALA A 236 9.66 -9.48 10.52
N ALA A 237 9.39 -8.41 11.26
CA ALA A 237 9.96 -8.14 12.59
C ALA A 237 8.79 -8.03 13.58
N PRO A 238 8.20 -9.16 14.03
CA PRO A 238 7.08 -9.15 14.96
C PRO A 238 7.38 -8.41 16.27
N ALA A 239 6.33 -8.05 17.01
CA ALA A 239 6.45 -7.29 18.25
C ALA A 239 7.36 -7.97 19.30
N SER A 240 7.41 -9.31 19.30
CA SER A 240 8.24 -10.17 20.16
C SER A 240 9.74 -10.00 19.92
N ASP A 241 10.14 -9.54 18.75
CA ASP A 241 11.55 -9.49 18.36
C ASP A 241 12.25 -8.27 18.96
N SER A 242 13.58 -8.28 18.92
CA SER A 242 14.42 -7.21 19.46
C SER A 242 14.14 -5.86 18.79
N ALA A 243 14.45 -4.77 19.48
CA ALA A 243 14.37 -3.43 18.90
C ALA A 243 15.24 -3.31 17.64
N GLY A 244 16.37 -4.00 17.59
CA GLY A 244 17.26 -4.07 16.44
C GLY A 244 16.56 -4.60 15.19
N PHE A 245 15.84 -5.71 15.29
CA PHE A 245 15.06 -6.26 14.16
C PHE A 245 13.96 -5.30 13.69
N LYS A 246 13.21 -4.68 14.60
CA LYS A 246 12.18 -3.70 14.26
C LYS A 246 12.74 -2.46 13.57
N TRP A 247 13.90 -1.99 14.01
CA TRP A 247 14.62 -0.88 13.37
C TRP A 247 15.13 -1.24 11.98
N LEU A 248 15.64 -2.46 11.80
CA LEU A 248 16.32 -2.91 10.59
C LEU A 248 15.39 -3.33 9.45
N ALA A 249 14.23 -3.90 9.78
CA ALA A 249 13.32 -4.51 8.80
C ALA A 249 13.01 -3.63 7.57
N PRO A 250 12.78 -2.31 7.70
CA PRO A 250 12.52 -1.46 6.54
C PRO A 250 13.71 -1.35 5.59
N PHE A 251 14.94 -1.29 6.11
CA PHE A 251 16.13 -1.24 5.28
C PHE A 251 16.33 -2.56 4.52
N THR A 252 16.02 -3.69 5.14
CA THR A 252 16.02 -5.00 4.48
C THR A 252 15.01 -5.08 3.35
N GLY A 253 13.76 -4.65 3.58
CA GLY A 253 12.76 -4.57 2.53
C GLY A 253 13.18 -3.65 1.38
N SER A 254 13.78 -2.50 1.70
CA SER A 254 14.34 -1.61 0.68
C SER A 254 15.52 -2.23 -0.08
N ALA A 255 16.40 -3.00 0.56
CA ALA A 255 17.53 -3.63 -0.12
C ALA A 255 17.08 -4.72 -1.10
N ILE A 256 16.13 -5.57 -0.70
CA ILE A 256 15.51 -6.56 -1.59
C ILE A 256 14.84 -5.86 -2.78
N GLY A 257 14.04 -4.82 -2.51
CA GLY A 257 13.37 -4.07 -3.57
C GLY A 257 14.32 -3.31 -4.49
N GLN A 258 15.39 -2.75 -3.94
CA GLN A 258 16.42 -2.07 -4.74
C GLN A 258 17.14 -3.03 -5.67
N HIS A 259 17.42 -4.26 -5.25
CA HIS A 259 18.05 -5.24 -6.13
C HIS A 259 17.24 -5.41 -7.43
N TRP A 260 15.93 -5.60 -7.32
CA TRP A 260 15.04 -5.68 -8.49
C TRP A 260 14.91 -4.36 -9.25
N MET A 261 14.85 -3.24 -8.54
CA MET A 261 14.79 -1.89 -9.15
C MET A 261 16.00 -1.63 -10.05
N TYR A 262 17.22 -1.94 -9.59
CA TYR A 262 18.45 -1.77 -10.38
C TYR A 262 18.60 -2.79 -11.51
N GLU A 263 17.81 -3.86 -11.51
CA GLU A 263 17.66 -4.80 -12.64
C GLU A 263 16.58 -4.38 -13.65
N GLY A 264 15.99 -3.19 -13.46
CA GLY A 264 14.97 -2.63 -14.36
C GLY A 264 13.55 -3.05 -14.04
N ALA A 265 13.30 -3.77 -12.94
CA ALA A 265 11.95 -4.15 -12.54
C ALA A 265 11.23 -3.02 -11.78
N HIS A 266 9.90 -3.12 -11.72
CA HIS A 266 9.08 -2.23 -10.90
C HIS A 266 8.70 -2.91 -9.60
N VAL A 267 8.80 -2.16 -8.49
CA VAL A 267 8.61 -2.68 -7.14
C VAL A 267 7.68 -1.78 -6.34
N LEU A 268 6.84 -2.38 -5.52
CA LEU A 268 6.04 -1.73 -4.47
C LEU A 268 6.53 -2.23 -3.12
N VAL A 269 6.88 -1.31 -2.23
CA VAL A 269 7.23 -1.62 -0.84
C VAL A 269 6.28 -0.92 0.12
N VAL A 270 5.65 -1.71 1.00
CA VAL A 270 4.78 -1.25 2.08
C VAL A 270 5.54 -1.35 3.39
N PHE A 271 5.52 -0.29 4.21
CA PHE A 271 6.13 -0.29 5.54
C PHE A 271 5.06 -0.16 6.63
N ASP A 272 4.73 -1.24 7.35
CA ASP A 272 3.66 -1.33 8.36
C ASP A 272 4.20 -1.61 9.78
N ASP A 273 4.54 -0.62 10.60
CA ASP A 273 4.49 0.82 10.32
C ASP A 273 5.79 1.53 10.75
N LEU A 274 6.05 2.71 10.18
CA LEU A 274 7.27 3.48 10.48
C LEU A 274 7.19 4.18 11.84
N SER A 275 6.01 4.31 12.45
CA SER A 275 5.86 4.78 13.82
C SER A 275 6.56 3.81 14.79
N LYS A 276 6.36 2.51 14.62
CA LYS A 276 7.03 1.46 15.40
C LYS A 276 8.52 1.36 15.09
N GLN A 277 8.95 1.66 13.86
CA GLN A 277 10.39 1.78 13.54
C GLN A 277 11.03 2.92 14.35
N ALA A 278 10.38 4.10 14.38
CA ALA A 278 10.86 5.24 15.14
C ALA A 278 10.90 4.94 16.66
N ASP A 279 9.88 4.26 17.19
CA ASP A 279 9.85 3.83 18.59
C ASP A 279 11.01 2.85 18.91
N ALA A 280 11.28 1.90 18.01
CA ALA A 280 12.41 0.97 18.16
C ALA A 280 13.76 1.69 18.10
N TYR A 281 13.93 2.63 17.17
CA TYR A 281 15.15 3.43 17.07
C TYR A 281 15.35 4.34 18.28
N ARG A 282 14.25 4.90 18.81
CA ARG A 282 14.28 5.65 20.08
C ARG A 282 14.78 4.78 21.23
N ALA A 283 14.27 3.55 21.37
CA ALA A 283 14.70 2.63 22.41
C ALA A 283 16.20 2.32 22.30
N ILE A 284 16.67 1.96 21.10
CA ILE A 284 18.10 1.71 20.83
C ILE A 284 18.95 2.92 21.23
N SER A 285 18.55 4.11 20.79
CA SER A 285 19.31 5.33 21.01
C SER A 285 19.40 5.72 22.49
N LEU A 286 18.31 5.57 23.24
CA LEU A 286 18.27 5.81 24.68
C LEU A 286 19.12 4.81 25.47
N LEU A 287 19.09 3.53 25.08
CA LEU A 287 19.91 2.48 25.71
C LEU A 287 21.40 2.70 25.45
N LEU A 288 21.75 3.18 24.26
CA LEU A 288 23.10 3.65 23.92
C LEU A 288 23.44 5.05 24.49
N ARG A 289 22.59 5.57 25.39
CA ARG A 289 22.76 6.85 26.10
C ARG A 289 23.00 8.05 25.19
N ARG A 290 22.50 8.01 23.96
CA ARG A 290 22.54 9.16 23.06
C ARG A 290 21.56 10.23 23.56
N PRO A 291 21.92 11.52 23.53
CA PRO A 291 21.04 12.59 23.98
C PRO A 291 19.70 12.59 23.20
N PRO A 292 18.54 12.57 23.89
CA PRO A 292 17.25 12.63 23.24
C PRO A 292 16.86 14.07 22.86
N GLY A 293 16.01 14.20 21.86
CA GLY A 293 15.39 15.44 21.40
C GLY A 293 13.89 15.49 21.72
N ARG A 294 13.10 16.05 20.78
CA ARG A 294 11.64 16.21 20.91
C ARG A 294 10.95 14.84 21.04
N GLU A 295 10.00 14.74 21.97
CA GLU A 295 9.26 13.49 22.27
C GLU A 295 10.19 12.28 22.58
N ALA A 296 11.36 12.59 23.12
CA ALA A 296 12.45 11.66 23.44
C ALA A 296 13.07 10.91 22.24
N TYR A 297 12.71 11.24 20.99
CA TYR A 297 13.38 10.68 19.81
C TYR A 297 14.79 11.24 19.66
N PRO A 298 15.73 10.48 19.08
CA PRO A 298 17.06 10.99 18.81
C PRO A 298 17.05 12.08 17.74
N GLY A 299 18.06 12.96 17.77
CA GLY A 299 18.15 14.12 16.87
C GLY A 299 18.18 13.78 15.38
N ASP A 300 18.57 12.56 15.03
CA ASP A 300 18.68 12.03 13.68
C ASP A 300 17.49 11.14 13.26
N VAL A 301 16.38 11.12 14.01
CA VAL A 301 15.18 10.34 13.62
C VAL A 301 14.60 10.78 12.26
N PHE A 302 14.77 12.05 11.89
CA PHE A 302 14.44 12.52 10.56
C PHE A 302 15.32 11.83 9.50
N TYR A 303 16.62 11.75 9.77
CA TYR A 303 17.59 11.11 8.87
C TYR A 303 17.36 9.61 8.72
N LEU A 304 16.83 8.93 9.75
CA LEU A 304 16.40 7.53 9.68
C LEU A 304 15.37 7.31 8.55
N HIS A 305 14.27 8.07 8.58
CA HIS A 305 13.21 7.91 7.60
C HIS A 305 13.56 8.54 6.25
N SER A 306 14.31 9.64 6.22
CA SER A 306 14.69 10.27 4.94
C SER A 306 15.63 9.37 4.15
N ARG A 307 16.67 8.79 4.78
CA ARG A 307 17.59 7.88 4.08
C ARG A 307 16.95 6.55 3.68
N LEU A 308 15.83 6.17 4.31
CA LEU A 308 15.02 5.03 3.93
C LEU A 308 14.14 5.37 2.72
N LEU A 309 13.31 6.39 2.82
CA LEU A 309 12.29 6.71 1.83
C LEU A 309 12.89 7.32 0.56
N GLU A 310 14.00 8.07 0.64
CA GLU A 310 14.69 8.60 -0.54
C GLU A 310 15.26 7.53 -1.48
N ARG A 311 15.30 6.26 -1.04
CA ARG A 311 15.68 5.12 -1.89
C ARG A 311 14.57 4.70 -2.85
N CYS A 312 13.33 5.07 -2.56
CA CYS A 312 12.19 4.86 -3.44
C CYS A 312 12.21 5.94 -4.53
N ALA A 313 12.46 5.54 -5.78
CA ALA A 313 12.52 6.43 -6.93
C ALA A 313 12.21 5.66 -8.22
N LYS A 314 12.06 6.38 -9.33
CA LYS A 314 12.14 5.85 -10.70
C LYS A 314 13.53 6.14 -11.25
N LEU A 315 14.27 5.10 -11.62
CA LEU A 315 15.60 5.23 -12.21
C LEU A 315 15.51 5.74 -13.64
N SER A 316 16.51 6.48 -14.11
CA SER A 316 16.65 6.87 -15.51
C SER A 316 16.78 5.65 -16.43
N ASP A 317 16.54 5.85 -17.73
CA ASP A 317 16.65 4.78 -18.72
C ASP A 317 18.08 4.23 -18.82
N ASP A 318 19.10 5.09 -18.63
CA ASP A 318 20.52 4.70 -18.54
C ASP A 318 20.80 3.74 -17.36
N MET A 319 19.99 3.83 -16.31
CA MET A 319 20.05 2.99 -15.11
C MET A 319 19.05 1.82 -15.17
N GLY A 320 18.45 1.55 -16.34
CA GLY A 320 17.54 0.43 -16.59
C GLY A 320 16.05 0.75 -16.39
N GLY A 321 15.69 1.97 -15.99
CA GLY A 321 14.29 2.42 -15.95
C GLY A 321 13.43 1.79 -14.83
N GLY A 322 14.00 0.97 -13.94
CA GLY A 322 13.26 0.33 -12.86
C GLY A 322 12.75 1.32 -11.80
N SER A 323 11.84 0.86 -10.93
CA SER A 323 11.26 1.72 -9.89
C SER A 323 11.06 1.02 -8.57
N LEU A 324 11.14 1.79 -7.49
CA LEU A 324 10.72 1.38 -6.15
C LEU A 324 9.71 2.41 -5.63
N THR A 325 8.45 1.99 -5.55
CA THR A 325 7.31 2.77 -5.08
C THR A 325 7.10 2.51 -3.59
N GLY A 326 7.08 3.54 -2.77
CA GLY A 326 7.00 3.41 -1.31
C GLY A 326 5.63 3.79 -0.75
N LEU A 327 5.00 2.89 0.00
CA LEU A 327 3.79 3.15 0.80
C LEU A 327 4.10 3.03 2.30
N PRO A 328 4.73 4.04 2.91
CA PRO A 328 4.92 4.05 4.36
C PRO A 328 3.59 4.25 5.09
N ILE A 329 3.35 3.42 6.10
CA ILE A 329 2.24 3.59 7.04
C ILE A 329 2.72 4.36 8.27
N ILE A 330 1.92 5.33 8.70
CA ILE A 330 2.08 6.02 10.00
C ILE A 330 0.79 5.94 10.80
N GLU A 331 0.92 5.46 12.03
CA GLU A 331 -0.13 5.55 13.04
C GLU A 331 -0.08 6.91 13.73
N THR A 332 -1.17 7.67 13.65
CA THR A 332 -1.39 8.87 14.47
C THR A 332 -2.03 8.48 15.80
N LYS A 333 -1.88 9.34 16.82
CA LYS A 333 -2.57 9.19 18.09
C LYS A 333 -3.68 10.22 18.16
N ALA A 334 -4.93 9.78 18.31
CA ALA A 334 -6.09 10.68 18.39
C ALA A 334 -6.21 11.62 17.17
N ASN A 335 -5.96 11.08 15.96
CA ASN A 335 -5.90 11.84 14.70
C ASN A 335 -4.92 13.04 14.67
N ASP A 336 -3.96 13.14 15.59
CA ASP A 336 -2.99 14.25 15.60
C ASP A 336 -1.92 14.09 14.50
N VAL A 337 -2.09 14.84 13.41
CA VAL A 337 -1.14 14.94 12.29
C VAL A 337 0.04 15.86 12.58
N SER A 338 -0.02 16.67 13.63
CA SER A 338 0.99 17.66 14.01
C SER A 338 2.07 17.11 14.95
N ALA A 339 1.94 15.84 15.36
CA ALA A 339 2.95 15.12 16.12
C ALA A 339 4.26 15.00 15.34
N PHE A 340 5.38 14.80 16.06
CA PHE A 340 6.72 14.92 15.49
C PHE A 340 6.99 13.94 14.34
N ILE A 341 6.69 12.66 14.50
CA ILE A 341 6.95 11.64 13.48
C ILE A 341 6.03 11.81 12.25
N PRO A 342 4.70 11.97 12.39
CA PRO A 342 3.82 12.32 11.27
C PRO A 342 4.32 13.51 10.44
N THR A 343 4.68 14.61 11.09
CA THR A 343 5.15 15.83 10.43
C THR A 343 6.42 15.57 9.62
N ASN A 344 7.38 14.84 10.19
CA ASN A 344 8.62 14.47 9.50
C ASN A 344 8.31 13.66 8.24
N VAL A 345 7.50 12.61 8.33
CA VAL A 345 7.24 11.73 7.18
C VAL A 345 6.39 12.40 6.10
N ILE A 346 5.46 13.29 6.48
CA ILE A 346 4.72 14.14 5.52
C ILE A 346 5.72 14.99 4.72
N SER A 347 6.74 15.56 5.35
CA SER A 347 7.75 16.37 4.66
C SER A 347 8.71 15.59 3.77
N ILE A 348 8.88 14.28 4.00
CA ILE A 348 9.79 13.40 3.24
C ILE A 348 9.10 12.74 2.04
N THR A 349 7.85 12.30 2.20
CA THR A 349 7.08 11.64 1.13
C THR A 349 6.71 12.63 0.03
N ASP A 350 6.06 12.19 -1.05
CA ASP A 350 5.55 13.02 -2.16
C ASP A 350 4.05 13.32 -2.03
N GLY A 351 3.40 12.78 -1.00
CA GLY A 351 1.97 12.97 -0.76
C GLY A 351 1.51 12.11 0.40
N GLN A 352 0.26 12.29 0.79
CA GLN A 352 -0.37 11.51 1.84
C GLN A 352 -1.82 11.16 1.50
N VAL A 353 -2.23 9.96 1.89
CA VAL A 353 -3.61 9.51 2.01
C VAL A 353 -3.94 9.50 3.50
N PHE A 354 -4.79 10.43 3.93
CA PHE A 354 -5.22 10.54 5.32
C PHE A 354 -6.52 9.78 5.54
N LEU A 355 -6.45 8.73 6.36
CA LEU A 355 -7.59 7.91 6.75
C LEU A 355 -8.16 8.37 8.09
N GLU A 356 -9.38 8.88 8.06
CA GLU A 356 -10.02 9.52 9.20
C GLU A 356 -11.00 8.58 9.92
N SER A 357 -10.91 8.56 11.25
CA SER A 357 -11.76 7.69 12.09
C SER A 357 -13.26 8.00 11.96
N ASP A 358 -13.62 9.27 11.85
CA ASP A 358 -15.02 9.70 11.77
C ASP A 358 -15.67 9.33 10.43
N LEU A 359 -14.90 9.30 9.35
CA LEU A 359 -15.36 8.78 8.06
C LEU A 359 -15.57 7.26 8.14
N PHE A 360 -14.62 6.55 8.74
CA PHE A 360 -14.70 5.10 8.92
C PHE A 360 -15.93 4.68 9.75
N ASN A 361 -16.23 5.42 10.82
CA ASN A 361 -17.36 5.17 11.71
C ASN A 361 -18.71 5.51 11.06
N ARG A 362 -18.74 6.46 10.11
CA ARG A 362 -19.90 6.78 9.26
C ARG A 362 -20.09 5.82 8.08
N GLY A 363 -19.26 4.78 7.98
CA GLY A 363 -19.36 3.77 6.92
C GLY A 363 -18.73 4.19 5.59
N VAL A 364 -17.96 5.29 5.54
CA VAL A 364 -17.15 5.64 4.36
C VAL A 364 -15.86 4.83 4.43
N ARG A 365 -15.74 3.83 3.55
CA ARG A 365 -14.60 2.90 3.48
C ARG A 365 -14.20 2.72 2.02
N PRO A 366 -12.94 2.97 1.62
CA PRO A 366 -11.85 3.46 2.46
C PRO A 366 -12.09 4.90 2.97
N ALA A 367 -11.63 5.17 4.19
CA ALA A 367 -11.95 6.40 4.94
C ALA A 367 -11.09 7.61 4.53
N VAL A 368 -10.91 7.83 3.24
CA VAL A 368 -10.02 8.86 2.68
C VAL A 368 -10.62 10.26 2.90
N ASN A 369 -9.91 11.11 3.63
CA ASN A 369 -10.26 12.53 3.73
C ASN A 369 -9.73 13.29 2.51
N VAL A 370 -10.63 13.77 1.66
CA VAL A 370 -10.33 14.42 0.38
C VAL A 370 -9.62 15.76 0.53
N GLY A 371 -9.86 16.48 1.62
CA GLY A 371 -9.26 17.79 1.89
C GLY A 371 -7.80 17.69 2.31
N ILE A 372 -7.50 16.77 3.23
CA ILE A 372 -6.15 16.59 3.81
C ILE A 372 -5.25 15.74 2.91
N SER A 373 -5.83 14.78 2.19
CA SER A 373 -5.07 13.89 1.31
C SER A 373 -4.58 14.63 0.06
N VAL A 374 -3.37 14.33 -0.39
CA VAL A 374 -2.74 14.98 -1.55
C VAL A 374 -1.73 14.05 -2.20
N SER A 375 -1.57 14.19 -3.52
CA SER A 375 -0.45 13.64 -4.29
C SER A 375 0.24 14.81 -4.99
N ARG A 376 1.53 15.06 -4.70
CA ARG A 376 2.28 16.18 -5.33
C ARG A 376 2.72 15.87 -6.76
N VAL A 377 2.81 14.59 -7.12
CA VAL A 377 2.96 14.15 -8.51
C VAL A 377 1.69 14.46 -9.31
N GLY A 378 0.52 14.33 -8.67
CA GLY A 378 -0.77 14.70 -9.24
C GLY A 378 -1.09 13.89 -10.50
N GLY A 379 -1.75 14.52 -11.48
CA GLY A 379 -2.23 13.86 -12.70
C GLY A 379 -1.14 13.40 -13.67
N ALA A 380 0.16 13.50 -13.34
CA ALA A 380 1.22 12.80 -14.06
C ALA A 380 1.25 11.30 -13.70
N ALA A 381 0.76 10.94 -12.51
CA ALA A 381 0.63 9.55 -12.05
C ALA A 381 -0.72 8.91 -12.41
N GLN A 382 -1.50 9.51 -13.32
CA GLN A 382 -2.79 8.99 -13.75
C GLN A 382 -2.73 8.49 -15.19
N THR A 383 -3.55 7.48 -15.49
CA THR A 383 -3.86 7.13 -16.87
C THR A 383 -4.58 8.30 -17.54
N LYS A 384 -4.46 8.38 -18.87
CA LYS A 384 -5.08 9.48 -19.64
C LYS A 384 -6.60 9.52 -19.48
N GLY A 385 -7.25 8.35 -19.38
CA GLY A 385 -8.68 8.24 -19.13
C GLY A 385 -9.06 8.73 -17.74
N MET A 386 -8.39 8.23 -16.70
CA MET A 386 -8.68 8.64 -15.31
C MET A 386 -8.54 10.15 -15.14
N LYS A 387 -7.46 10.73 -15.65
CA LYS A 387 -7.21 12.18 -15.57
C LYS A 387 -8.31 13.02 -16.18
N LYS A 388 -8.94 12.57 -17.27
CA LYS A 388 -10.03 13.30 -17.93
C LYS A 388 -11.33 13.25 -17.15
N VAL A 389 -11.63 12.13 -16.50
CA VAL A 389 -12.91 11.92 -15.80
C VAL A 389 -12.86 12.39 -14.35
N SER A 390 -11.69 12.36 -13.69
CA SER A 390 -11.55 12.70 -12.27
C SER A 390 -11.18 14.17 -12.02
N GLY A 391 -11.11 15.00 -13.06
CA GLY A 391 -10.55 16.37 -12.98
C GLY A 391 -11.31 17.30 -12.03
N SER A 392 -12.64 17.25 -11.99
CA SER A 392 -13.47 18.05 -11.08
C SER A 392 -13.78 17.33 -9.76
N LEU A 393 -13.69 16.00 -9.73
CA LEU A 393 -14.18 15.15 -8.62
C LEU A 393 -13.69 15.61 -7.25
N ARG A 394 -12.41 15.97 -7.13
CA ARG A 394 -11.83 16.45 -5.87
C ARG A 394 -12.44 17.79 -5.43
N LEU A 395 -12.67 18.71 -6.36
CA LEU A 395 -13.29 20.01 -6.08
C LEU A 395 -14.77 19.83 -5.72
N ASP A 396 -15.47 18.95 -6.43
CA ASP A 396 -16.88 18.65 -6.19
C ASP A 396 -17.09 18.06 -4.78
N LEU A 397 -16.23 17.12 -4.38
CA LEU A 397 -16.25 16.52 -3.04
C LEU A 397 -15.82 17.49 -1.93
N ALA A 398 -14.88 18.38 -2.20
CA ALA A 398 -14.49 19.43 -1.24
C ALA A 398 -15.66 20.39 -1.00
N ALA A 399 -16.28 20.87 -2.08
CA ALA A 399 -17.45 21.75 -1.99
C ALA A 399 -18.65 21.05 -1.34
N TYR A 400 -18.85 19.76 -1.61
CA TYR A 400 -19.84 18.94 -0.90
C TYR A 400 -19.59 18.93 0.62
N ARG A 401 -18.35 18.76 1.08
CA ARG A 401 -18.03 18.74 2.52
C ARG A 401 -18.29 20.06 3.22
N ASP A 402 -17.96 21.17 2.56
CA ASP A 402 -18.26 22.51 3.05
C ASP A 402 -19.78 22.71 3.16
N LEU A 403 -20.52 22.28 2.14
CA LEU A 403 -21.98 22.38 2.09
C LEU A 403 -22.68 21.46 3.09
N GLU A 404 -22.21 20.23 3.28
CA GLU A 404 -22.71 19.26 4.28
C GLU A 404 -22.62 19.86 5.70
N SER A 405 -21.51 20.52 6.00
CA SER A 405 -21.29 21.19 7.27
C SER A 405 -22.24 22.39 7.46
N PHE A 406 -22.49 23.16 6.40
CA PHE A 406 -23.41 24.30 6.42
C PHE A 406 -24.89 23.87 6.52
N ALA A 407 -25.27 22.83 5.77
CA ALA A 407 -26.63 22.27 5.72
C ALA A 407 -27.12 21.76 7.09
N THR A 408 -26.20 21.40 8.00
CA THR A 408 -26.55 21.00 9.37
C THR A 408 -27.24 22.13 10.17
N PHE A 409 -27.04 23.39 9.77
CA PHE A 409 -27.59 24.57 10.46
C PHE A 409 -28.64 25.34 9.64
N ALA A 410 -28.80 25.03 8.35
CA ALA A 410 -29.72 25.72 7.45
C ALA A 410 -31.08 24.99 7.39
N SER A 411 -32.17 25.74 7.50
CA SER A 411 -33.53 25.18 7.37
C SER A 411 -33.95 24.98 5.90
N ASP A 412 -33.49 25.86 5.01
CA ASP A 412 -33.78 25.82 3.58
C ASP A 412 -32.48 26.03 2.79
N LEU A 413 -32.27 25.18 1.78
CA LEU A 413 -31.21 25.30 0.79
C LEU A 413 -31.83 25.73 -0.54
N ASP A 414 -31.14 26.59 -1.29
CA ASP A 414 -31.54 26.89 -2.66
C ASP A 414 -31.39 25.64 -3.55
N ALA A 415 -32.06 25.63 -4.71
CA ALA A 415 -32.10 24.46 -5.59
C ALA A 415 -30.71 23.99 -6.07
N ALA A 416 -29.77 24.92 -6.29
CA ALA A 416 -28.43 24.57 -6.74
C ALA A 416 -27.62 23.91 -5.60
N SER A 417 -27.69 24.47 -4.39
CA SER A 417 -27.11 23.87 -3.19
C SER A 417 -27.70 22.48 -2.92
N LYS A 418 -29.03 22.32 -3.03
CA LYS A 418 -29.67 21.01 -2.84
C LYS A 418 -29.18 19.98 -3.85
N ALA A 419 -29.13 20.33 -5.14
CA ALA A 419 -28.62 19.43 -6.18
C ALA A 419 -27.15 19.05 -5.95
N GLN A 420 -26.32 20.01 -5.52
CA GLN A 420 -24.91 19.77 -5.19
C GLN A 420 -24.75 18.84 -3.99
N LEU A 421 -25.56 19.02 -2.93
CA LEU A 421 -25.56 18.16 -1.76
C LEU A 421 -25.98 16.73 -2.13
N GLU A 422 -27.05 16.58 -2.91
CA GLU A 422 -27.57 15.29 -3.37
C GLU A 422 -26.56 14.55 -4.26
N ARG A 423 -25.94 15.23 -5.22
CA ARG A 423 -24.88 14.65 -6.05
C ARG A 423 -23.67 14.25 -5.23
N GLY A 424 -23.24 15.10 -4.29
CA GLY A 424 -22.11 14.81 -3.42
C GLY A 424 -22.32 13.57 -2.54
N GLN A 425 -23.53 13.35 -2.02
CA GLN A 425 -23.87 12.11 -1.30
C GLN A 425 -23.66 10.86 -2.16
N ARG A 426 -24.10 10.90 -3.42
CA ARG A 426 -23.94 9.78 -4.37
C ARG A 426 -22.48 9.57 -4.75
N LEU A 427 -21.72 10.65 -4.96
CA LEU A 427 -20.27 10.56 -5.18
C LEU A 427 -19.56 9.89 -4.01
N VAL A 428 -19.95 10.20 -2.77
CA VAL A 428 -19.40 9.53 -1.58
C VAL A 428 -19.72 8.03 -1.59
N GLU A 429 -20.94 7.62 -1.94
CA GLU A 429 -21.31 6.19 -2.03
C GLU A 429 -20.52 5.47 -3.14
N ILE A 430 -20.33 6.10 -4.30
CA ILE A 430 -19.55 5.54 -5.42
C ILE A 430 -18.10 5.33 -5.04
N LEU A 431 -17.53 6.18 -4.18
CA LEU A 431 -16.15 6.02 -3.71
C LEU A 431 -15.99 4.96 -2.62
N LYS A 432 -17.09 4.43 -2.07
CA LYS A 432 -17.01 3.30 -1.14
C LYS A 432 -16.65 2.02 -1.88
N GLN A 433 -15.81 1.22 -1.23
CA GLN A 433 -15.32 -0.04 -1.77
C GLN A 433 -15.10 -1.02 -0.64
N ASP A 434 -15.48 -2.28 -0.87
CA ASP A 434 -15.22 -3.35 0.08
C ASP A 434 -13.74 -3.75 0.05
N GLN A 435 -13.25 -4.22 1.19
CA GLN A 435 -11.87 -4.67 1.34
C GLN A 435 -11.62 -5.94 0.49
N ASN A 436 -10.40 -6.09 -0.02
CA ASN A 436 -9.96 -7.19 -0.89
C ASN A 436 -10.70 -7.28 -2.23
N SER A 437 -11.38 -6.21 -2.64
CA SER A 437 -12.09 -6.12 -3.92
C SER A 437 -11.56 -4.96 -4.77
N PRO A 438 -10.29 -5.01 -5.23
CA PRO A 438 -9.75 -3.98 -6.10
C PRO A 438 -10.54 -3.91 -7.42
N VAL A 439 -10.75 -2.69 -7.92
CA VAL A 439 -11.53 -2.40 -9.12
C VAL A 439 -10.58 -2.04 -10.26
N ALA A 440 -10.76 -2.66 -11.43
CA ALA A 440 -9.95 -2.40 -12.61
C ALA A 440 -10.10 -0.95 -13.09
N VAL A 441 -9.03 -0.37 -13.67
CA VAL A 441 -8.99 1.06 -14.01
C VAL A 441 -10.09 1.45 -15.00
N GLU A 442 -10.49 0.54 -15.89
CA GLU A 442 -11.54 0.71 -16.88
C GLU A 442 -12.90 0.92 -16.20
N ASP A 443 -13.24 0.08 -15.22
CA ASP A 443 -14.48 0.21 -14.44
C ASP A 443 -14.48 1.49 -13.59
N GLN A 444 -13.32 1.84 -13.00
CA GLN A 444 -13.20 3.09 -12.26
C GLN A 444 -13.47 4.31 -13.16
N ILE A 445 -12.92 4.31 -14.39
CA ILE A 445 -13.15 5.38 -15.38
C ILE A 445 -14.63 5.49 -15.72
N VAL A 446 -15.29 4.38 -16.02
CA VAL A 446 -16.72 4.36 -16.37
C VAL A 446 -17.58 4.85 -15.21
N SER A 447 -17.33 4.34 -14.00
CA SER A 447 -18.09 4.73 -12.79
C SER A 447 -17.95 6.23 -12.51
N ILE A 448 -16.73 6.75 -12.49
CA ILE A 448 -16.47 8.17 -12.20
C ILE A 448 -17.03 9.08 -13.31
N TYR A 449 -16.93 8.66 -14.58
CA TYR A 449 -17.51 9.40 -15.70
C TYR A 449 -19.03 9.55 -15.55
N LEU A 450 -19.74 8.43 -15.41
CA LEU A 450 -21.20 8.43 -15.30
C LEU A 450 -21.69 9.17 -14.05
N ALA A 451 -20.92 9.11 -12.96
CA ALA A 451 -21.17 9.89 -11.76
C ALA A 451 -21.03 11.40 -11.99
N GLY A 452 -19.98 11.81 -12.69
CA GLY A 452 -19.73 13.22 -13.04
C GLY A 452 -20.81 13.81 -13.96
N GLU A 453 -21.29 13.02 -14.92
CA GLU A 453 -22.37 13.41 -15.84
C GLU A 453 -23.78 13.34 -15.22
N GLY A 454 -23.91 12.90 -13.95
CA GLY A 454 -25.17 12.92 -13.22
C GLY A 454 -26.10 11.73 -13.47
N PHE A 455 -25.61 10.63 -14.06
CA PHE A 455 -26.44 9.44 -14.29
C PHE A 455 -26.95 8.79 -13.00
N TYR A 456 -26.25 9.04 -11.89
CA TYR A 456 -26.61 8.56 -10.55
C TYR A 456 -27.55 9.50 -9.78
N ASP A 457 -27.86 10.70 -10.29
CA ASP A 457 -28.62 11.71 -9.54
C ASP A 457 -30.05 11.21 -9.19
N THR A 458 -30.68 10.43 -10.07
CA THR A 458 -32.01 9.85 -9.83
C THR A 458 -31.99 8.57 -8.99
N VAL A 459 -30.82 8.02 -8.69
CA VAL A 459 -30.70 6.78 -7.90
C VAL A 459 -30.79 7.14 -6.41
N PRO A 460 -31.66 6.48 -5.62
CA PRO A 460 -31.68 6.63 -4.17
C PRO A 460 -30.31 6.28 -3.56
N VAL A 461 -29.85 7.07 -2.59
CA VAL A 461 -28.48 6.95 -2.01
C VAL A 461 -28.19 5.53 -1.52
N GLU A 462 -29.16 4.85 -0.93
CA GLU A 462 -29.02 3.50 -0.39
C GLU A 462 -28.76 2.43 -1.47
N ASP A 463 -29.21 2.68 -2.70
CA ASP A 463 -29.10 1.75 -3.83
C ASP A 463 -27.92 2.05 -4.75
N VAL A 464 -27.19 3.17 -4.56
CA VAL A 464 -26.10 3.61 -5.45
C VAL A 464 -25.05 2.52 -5.65
N ARG A 465 -24.63 1.84 -4.59
CA ARG A 465 -23.63 0.77 -4.67
C ARG A 465 -24.15 -0.47 -5.40
N ARG A 466 -25.43 -0.82 -5.21
CA ARG A 466 -26.07 -1.93 -5.94
C ARG A 466 -26.17 -1.60 -7.42
N PHE A 467 -26.66 -0.40 -7.72
CA PHE A 467 -26.78 0.12 -9.07
C PHE A 467 -25.42 0.13 -9.78
N GLU A 468 -24.36 0.63 -9.15
CA GLU A 468 -23.01 0.63 -9.73
C GLU A 468 -22.55 -0.79 -10.08
N GLY A 469 -22.69 -1.75 -9.15
CA GLY A 469 -22.25 -3.13 -9.38
C GLY A 469 -22.97 -3.80 -10.55
N GLU A 470 -24.30 -3.72 -10.56
CA GLU A 470 -25.13 -4.31 -11.63
C GLU A 470 -24.93 -3.59 -12.98
N LEU A 471 -24.76 -2.26 -12.96
CA LEU A 471 -24.50 -1.47 -14.17
C LEU A 471 -23.15 -1.82 -14.78
N LEU A 472 -22.08 -1.89 -13.99
CA LEU A 472 -20.75 -2.26 -14.49
C LEU A 472 -20.73 -3.68 -15.07
N GLU A 473 -21.42 -4.63 -14.42
CA GLU A 473 -21.58 -5.99 -14.96
C GLU A 473 -22.34 -5.97 -16.30
N SER A 474 -23.43 -5.20 -16.41
CA SER A 474 -24.18 -5.05 -17.64
C SER A 474 -23.33 -4.42 -18.76
N LEU A 475 -22.65 -3.31 -18.48
CA LEU A 475 -21.85 -2.55 -19.44
C LEU A 475 -20.66 -3.35 -19.96
N ARG A 476 -20.03 -4.20 -19.13
CA ARG A 476 -18.97 -5.11 -19.58
C ARG A 476 -19.44 -6.06 -20.70
N HIS A 477 -20.72 -6.43 -20.72
CA HIS A 477 -21.30 -7.27 -21.75
C HIS A 477 -21.86 -6.45 -22.93
N SER A 478 -22.61 -5.39 -22.63
CA SER A 478 -23.35 -4.61 -23.63
C SER A 478 -22.51 -3.56 -24.38
N ALA A 479 -21.37 -3.14 -23.80
CA ALA A 479 -20.44 -2.14 -24.33
C ALA A 479 -18.98 -2.66 -24.32
N ALA A 480 -18.79 -3.95 -24.64
CA ALA A 480 -17.49 -4.62 -24.63
C ALA A 480 -16.45 -3.97 -25.57
N ASP A 481 -16.92 -3.34 -26.65
CA ASP A 481 -16.13 -2.54 -27.58
C ASP A 481 -15.53 -1.30 -26.88
N VAL A 482 -16.33 -0.61 -26.06
CA VAL A 482 -15.85 0.53 -25.25
C VAL A 482 -14.79 0.08 -24.26
N TYR A 483 -15.02 -1.04 -23.56
CA TYR A 483 -14.04 -1.61 -22.62
C TYR A 483 -12.72 -1.98 -23.31
N SER A 484 -12.79 -2.55 -24.51
CA SER A 484 -11.60 -2.85 -25.31
C SER A 484 -10.84 -1.59 -25.73
N GLN A 485 -11.55 -0.48 -25.98
CA GLN A 485 -10.94 0.80 -26.34
C GLN A 485 -10.25 1.50 -25.16
N ILE A 486 -10.81 1.36 -23.94
CA ILE A 486 -10.25 2.00 -22.73
C ILE A 486 -9.27 1.13 -21.96
N ASP A 487 -8.96 -0.08 -22.44
CA ASP A 487 -8.00 -0.99 -21.83
C ASP A 487 -6.68 -0.30 -21.44
N GLY A 488 -6.21 -0.57 -20.22
CA GLY A 488 -5.05 0.09 -19.64
C GLY A 488 -5.27 1.56 -19.26
N GLY A 489 -6.53 2.02 -19.24
CA GLY A 489 -6.93 3.37 -18.84
C GLY A 489 -6.80 4.42 -19.95
N ALA A 490 -7.03 4.05 -21.20
CA ALA A 490 -7.10 5.02 -22.29
C ALA A 490 -8.30 5.97 -22.11
N ALA A 491 -8.27 7.11 -22.82
CA ALA A 491 -9.33 8.10 -22.71
C ALA A 491 -10.58 7.67 -23.49
N LEU A 492 -11.75 7.88 -22.88
CA LEU A 492 -13.05 7.78 -23.55
C LEU A 492 -13.09 8.73 -24.76
N SER A 493 -13.43 8.19 -25.94
CA SER A 493 -13.79 9.00 -27.11
C SER A 493 -15.23 9.49 -26.97
N ASP A 494 -15.62 10.47 -27.78
CA ASP A 494 -17.00 10.96 -27.76
C ASP A 494 -18.00 9.88 -28.22
N GLU A 495 -17.58 8.97 -29.09
CA GLU A 495 -18.36 7.78 -29.46
C GLU A 495 -18.52 6.81 -28.28
N SER A 496 -17.43 6.51 -27.55
CA SER A 496 -17.50 5.67 -26.36
C SER A 496 -18.47 6.22 -25.31
N LYS A 497 -18.42 7.54 -25.10
CA LYS A 497 -19.31 8.25 -24.17
C LYS A 497 -20.77 8.08 -24.58
N ALA A 498 -21.10 8.39 -25.83
CA ALA A 498 -22.47 8.25 -26.34
C ALA A 498 -23.00 6.81 -26.19
N THR A 499 -22.15 5.81 -26.47
CA THR A 499 -22.50 4.39 -26.27
C THR A 499 -22.75 4.07 -24.79
N LEU A 500 -21.88 4.51 -23.88
CA LEU A 500 -22.06 4.30 -22.44
C LEU A 500 -23.33 4.96 -21.92
N GLU A 501 -23.61 6.18 -22.34
CA GLU A 501 -24.80 6.94 -21.93
C GLU A 501 -26.09 6.25 -22.42
N ALA A 502 -26.12 5.84 -23.69
CA ALA A 502 -27.26 5.11 -24.25
C ALA A 502 -27.52 3.79 -23.51
N LYS A 503 -26.46 3.00 -23.25
CA LYS A 503 -26.57 1.73 -22.53
C LYS A 503 -26.90 1.90 -21.05
N THR A 504 -26.42 2.97 -20.43
CA THR A 504 -26.79 3.30 -19.05
C THR A 504 -28.27 3.67 -18.95
N ASN A 505 -28.82 4.43 -19.91
CA ASN A 505 -30.24 4.73 -19.95
C ASN A 505 -31.11 3.48 -20.17
N GLU A 506 -30.70 2.60 -21.09
CA GLU A 506 -31.35 1.29 -21.30
C GLU A 506 -31.37 0.46 -20.01
N PHE A 507 -30.26 0.44 -19.26
CA PHE A 507 -30.17 -0.24 -17.97
C PHE A 507 -31.10 0.39 -16.92
N LYS A 508 -31.17 1.73 -16.86
CA LYS A 508 -32.02 2.47 -15.91
C LYS A 508 -33.51 2.17 -16.10
N GLU A 509 -33.98 1.85 -17.30
CA GLU A 509 -35.36 1.43 -17.55
C GLU A 509 -35.72 0.11 -16.86
N GLY A 510 -34.74 -0.79 -16.70
CA GLY A 510 -34.91 -2.09 -16.06
C GLY A 510 -34.63 -2.11 -14.56
N PHE A 511 -33.94 -1.10 -14.02
CA PHE A 511 -33.55 -1.06 -12.60
C PHE A 511 -34.69 -0.56 -11.71
N VAL A 512 -34.99 -1.32 -10.66
CA VAL A 512 -35.99 -0.97 -9.64
C VAL A 512 -35.25 -0.74 -8.32
N ALA A 513 -35.43 0.43 -7.73
CA ALA A 513 -34.88 0.77 -6.44
C ALA A 513 -35.56 -0.03 -5.31
N SER A 514 -34.91 -0.12 -4.15
CA SER A 514 -35.40 -0.86 -2.99
C SER A 514 -36.73 -0.31 -2.43
N ASP A 515 -37.02 0.97 -2.69
CA ASP A 515 -38.29 1.62 -2.38
C ASP A 515 -39.39 1.40 -3.44
N GLY A 516 -39.07 0.66 -4.51
CA GLY A 516 -39.96 0.39 -5.64
C GLY A 516 -40.03 1.51 -6.69
N SER A 517 -39.25 2.58 -6.52
CA SER A 517 -39.17 3.67 -7.50
C SER A 517 -38.38 3.25 -8.75
N ARG A 518 -38.70 3.88 -9.88
CA ARG A 518 -37.92 3.78 -11.11
C ARG A 518 -36.88 4.89 -11.11
N VAL A 519 -35.68 4.59 -11.61
CA VAL A 519 -34.56 5.54 -11.66
C VAL A 519 -34.47 6.29 -12.99
N VAL A 520 -35.49 6.24 -13.84
CA VAL A 520 -35.47 6.85 -15.18
C VAL A 520 -35.52 8.38 -15.07
N ASN A 521 -34.77 9.07 -15.93
CA ASN A 521 -34.81 10.54 -16.06
C ASN A 521 -36.05 10.99 -16.86
N GLU A 522 -37.25 10.59 -16.48
CA GLU A 522 -38.48 11.15 -17.06
C GLU A 522 -38.89 12.40 -16.28
N PRO A 523 -39.22 13.53 -16.95
CA PRO A 523 -39.86 14.65 -16.26
C PRO A 523 -41.15 14.16 -15.61
N GLU A 524 -41.47 14.66 -14.40
CA GLU A 524 -42.75 14.36 -13.74
C GLU A 524 -43.88 14.57 -14.75
N ALA A 525 -44.68 13.53 -14.99
CA ALA A 525 -45.81 13.62 -15.89
C ALA A 525 -46.75 14.71 -15.34
N GLU A 526 -46.91 15.81 -16.09
CA GLU A 526 -47.94 16.80 -15.78
C GLU A 526 -49.29 16.08 -15.76
N ALA A 527 -50.05 16.25 -14.68
CA ALA A 527 -51.39 15.71 -14.60
C ALA A 527 -52.22 16.29 -15.76
N LEU A 528 -52.67 15.41 -16.67
CA LEU A 528 -53.56 15.79 -17.77
C LEU A 528 -54.72 16.63 -17.22
N SER A 529 -54.98 17.75 -17.86
CA SER A 529 -56.12 18.60 -17.51
C SER A 529 -57.43 17.81 -17.70
N GLU A 530 -58.51 18.12 -16.95
CA GLU A 530 -59.81 17.41 -17.09
C GLU A 530 -60.34 17.41 -18.53
N ASP A 531 -59.87 18.34 -19.37
CA ASP A 531 -60.24 18.50 -20.77
C ASP A 531 -59.52 17.51 -21.72
N GLU A 532 -58.47 16.83 -21.25
CA GLU A 532 -57.66 15.87 -22.02
C GLU A 532 -57.99 14.41 -21.69
N ILE A 533 -58.94 14.17 -20.78
CA ILE A 533 -59.41 12.84 -20.41
C ILE A 533 -60.57 12.44 -21.34
N ASP A 534 -60.26 11.63 -22.37
CA ASP A 534 -61.27 11.06 -23.27
C ASP A 534 -62.15 10.06 -22.49
N ARG A 535 -63.36 10.49 -22.09
CA ARG A 535 -64.33 9.64 -21.40
C ARG A 535 -65.07 8.77 -22.42
N GLU A 536 -64.58 7.55 -22.65
CA GLU A 536 -65.34 6.54 -23.39
C GLU A 536 -66.62 6.16 -22.63
N THR A 537 -67.76 6.72 -23.04
CA THR A 537 -69.08 6.28 -22.59
C THR A 537 -69.48 4.97 -23.25
N LEU A 538 -69.41 3.86 -22.49
CA LEU A 538 -70.00 2.58 -22.86
C LEU A 538 -71.54 2.65 -22.82
N THR A 539 -72.17 2.83 -23.98
CA THR A 539 -73.63 2.70 -24.12
C THR A 539 -74.08 1.24 -24.04
N VAL A 540 -74.55 0.80 -22.88
CA VAL A 540 -75.20 -0.50 -22.71
C VAL A 540 -76.66 -0.43 -23.18
N THR A 541 -76.95 -1.02 -24.34
CA THR A 541 -78.33 -1.12 -24.85
C THR A 541 -79.11 -2.20 -24.10
N LYS A 542 -80.00 -1.79 -23.19
CA LYS A 542 -80.87 -2.71 -22.45
C LYS A 542 -82.03 -3.19 -23.35
N LYS A 543 -81.99 -4.47 -23.77
CA LYS A 543 -83.05 -5.12 -24.57
C LYS A 543 -84.35 -5.15 -23.75
N LYS A 544 -85.37 -4.37 -24.14
CA LYS A 544 -86.72 -4.42 -23.54
C LYS A 544 -87.41 -5.74 -23.94
N LYS A 545 -87.86 -6.52 -22.96
CA LYS A 545 -88.86 -7.59 -23.12
C LYS A 545 -90.24 -6.95 -23.31
N ALA A 546 -90.87 -7.23 -24.44
CA ALA A 546 -92.31 -7.50 -24.59
C ALA A 546 -92.49 -8.17 -25.95
#